data_AF-A0A2M7STB2-F1
#
_entry.id   AF-A0A2M7STB2-F1
#
_cell.length_a   1.000
_cell.length_b   1.000
_cell.length_c   1.000
_cell.angle_alpha   90.00
_cell.angle_beta   90.00
_cell.angle_gamma   90.00
#
_symmetry.space_group_name_H-M   'P 1'
#
loop_
_entity.id
_entity.type
_entity.pdbx_description
1 polymer ?
#
loop_
_entity_poly.entity_id
_entity_poly.type
_entity_poly.pdbx_seq_one_letter_code
_entity_poly.pdbx_strand_id
1 'polypeptide(L)'
;MPDPRITKLAKVMVHYSLALKPGQQCLLRTHPLAEELTLAVYEEAVKAGAFVTIMNSTPGADEIFFKHASDAQLDYVSPIRKLIAESFDASLVIWSEHNTRSLSGIDGRRMARAAKAGAPISKIFHERAAKKELRWCLTVYPTHAMAQEADMS
;
A
#
# COMPACT_ATOMS: atom_id res chain seq x y z
N MET A 1 -5.05 -13.01 22.96
CA MET A 1 -5.83 -11.75 23.03
C MET A 1 -5.12 -10.75 22.12
N PRO A 2 -5.80 -10.09 21.18
CA PRO A 2 -5.14 -9.14 20.27
C PRO A 2 -4.50 -8.00 21.05
N ASP A 3 -3.34 -7.50 20.60
CA ASP A 3 -2.68 -6.35 21.23
C ASP A 3 -3.63 -5.13 21.21
N PRO A 4 -3.95 -4.52 22.37
CA PRO A 4 -4.89 -3.40 22.43
C PRO A 4 -4.41 -2.16 21.65
N ARG A 5 -3.10 -2.01 21.43
CA ARG A 5 -2.52 -0.92 20.63
C ARG A 5 -2.83 -1.11 19.16
N ILE A 6 -2.71 -2.33 18.65
CA ILE A 6 -3.03 -2.69 17.26
C ILE A 6 -4.52 -2.49 16.99
N THR A 7 -5.38 -2.98 17.88
CA THR A 7 -6.83 -2.80 17.76
C THR A 7 -7.23 -1.31 17.76
N LYS A 8 -6.62 -0.49 18.64
CA LYS A 8 -6.88 0.96 18.66
C LYS A 8 -6.41 1.64 17.38
N LEU A 9 -5.23 1.27 16.88
CA LEU A 9 -4.68 1.84 15.64
C LEU A 9 -5.56 1.49 14.43
N ALA A 10 -6.02 0.24 14.32
CA ALA A 10 -6.95 -0.19 13.29
C ALA A 10 -8.24 0.66 13.29
N LYS A 11 -8.81 0.89 14.47
CA LYS A 11 -10.01 1.74 14.63
C LYS A 11 -9.77 3.18 14.17
N VAL A 12 -8.63 3.78 14.51
CA VAL A 12 -8.28 5.14 14.06
C VAL A 12 -8.19 5.17 12.54
N MET A 13 -7.50 4.22 11.92
CA MET A 13 -7.36 4.20 10.45
C MET A 13 -8.69 4.03 9.74
N VAL A 14 -9.54 3.11 10.20
CA VAL A 14 -10.83 2.80 9.57
C VAL A 14 -11.87 3.90 9.81
N HIS A 15 -12.09 4.29 11.07
CA HIS A 15 -13.23 5.12 11.45
C HIS A 15 -12.90 6.62 11.43
N TYR A 16 -11.64 7.00 11.68
CA TYR A 16 -11.24 8.40 11.69
C TYR A 16 -10.55 8.81 10.38
N SER A 17 -9.43 8.15 10.02
CA SER A 17 -8.62 8.56 8.87
C SER A 17 -9.35 8.32 7.54
N LEU A 18 -9.88 7.12 7.33
CA LEU A 18 -10.63 6.77 6.14
C LEU A 18 -12.12 7.03 6.27
N ALA A 19 -12.66 7.09 7.49
CA ALA A 19 -14.09 7.27 7.76
C ALA A 19 -14.97 6.39 6.83
N LEU A 20 -14.62 5.10 6.75
CA LEU A 20 -15.25 4.15 5.83
C LEU A 20 -16.75 4.04 6.07
N LYS A 21 -17.50 3.93 4.98
CA LYS A 21 -18.96 3.77 4.97
C LYS A 21 -19.37 2.45 4.33
N PRO A 22 -20.56 1.93 4.68
CA PRO A 22 -21.13 0.77 4.00
C PRO A 22 -21.16 0.94 2.48
N GLY A 23 -20.76 -0.11 1.76
CA GLY A 23 -20.75 -0.16 0.30
C GLY A 23 -19.53 0.49 -0.38
N GLN A 24 -18.65 1.16 0.36
CA GLN A 24 -17.43 1.74 -0.21
C GLN A 24 -16.37 0.69 -0.54
N GLN A 25 -15.69 0.85 -1.66
CA GLN A 25 -14.55 0.01 -2.03
C GLN A 25 -13.27 0.53 -1.38
N CYS A 26 -12.57 -0.33 -0.65
CA CYS A 26 -11.33 0.02 0.04
C CYS A 26 -10.19 -0.91 -0.39
N LEU A 27 -9.08 -0.33 -0.84
CA LEU A 27 -7.85 -1.07 -1.10
C LEU A 27 -6.98 -1.07 0.16
N LEU A 28 -6.64 -2.24 0.68
CA LEU A 28 -5.66 -2.43 1.74
C LEU A 28 -4.37 -3.01 1.14
N ARG A 29 -3.34 -2.18 0.96
CA ARG A 29 -1.99 -2.60 0.56
C ARG A 29 -1.14 -2.85 1.78
N THR A 30 -0.44 -3.98 1.82
CA THR A 30 0.34 -4.40 3.00
C THR A 30 1.50 -5.31 2.59
N HIS A 31 2.30 -5.72 3.58
CA HIS A 31 3.32 -6.76 3.46
C HIS A 31 3.07 -7.87 4.49
N PRO A 32 3.65 -9.08 4.32
CA PRO A 32 3.43 -10.19 5.25
C PRO A 32 3.84 -9.86 6.69
N LEU A 33 4.85 -9.01 6.88
CA LEU A 33 5.35 -8.62 8.21
C LEU A 33 4.34 -7.78 9.02
N ALA A 34 3.30 -7.21 8.39
CA ALA A 34 2.25 -6.48 9.08
C ALA A 34 0.94 -7.27 9.20
N GLU A 35 1.01 -8.61 9.20
CA GLU A 35 -0.17 -9.48 9.29
C GLU A 35 -1.10 -9.09 10.45
N GLU A 36 -0.54 -8.88 11.65
CA GLU A 36 -1.31 -8.56 12.84
C GLU A 36 -2.17 -7.28 12.65
N LEU A 37 -1.56 -6.19 12.17
CA LEU A 37 -2.27 -4.94 11.90
C LEU A 37 -3.22 -5.08 10.70
N THR A 38 -2.82 -5.85 9.69
CA THR A 38 -3.64 -6.11 8.50
C THR A 38 -4.97 -6.76 8.89
N LEU A 39 -4.93 -7.79 9.73
CA LEU A 39 -6.12 -8.50 10.18
C LEU A 39 -7.01 -7.59 11.05
N ALA A 40 -6.43 -6.82 11.96
CA ALA A 40 -7.19 -5.88 12.79
C ALA A 40 -7.89 -4.79 11.95
N VAL A 41 -7.21 -4.26 10.93
CA VAL A 41 -7.78 -3.29 9.99
C VAL A 41 -8.90 -3.92 9.16
N TYR A 42 -8.66 -5.12 8.64
CA TYR A 42 -9.63 -5.83 7.83
C TYR A 42 -10.91 -6.10 8.64
N GLU A 43 -10.78 -6.55 9.89
CA GLU A 43 -11.91 -6.76 10.80
C GLU A 43 -12.75 -5.49 10.99
N GLU A 44 -12.11 -4.35 11.31
CA GLU A 44 -12.83 -3.09 11.51
C GLU A 44 -13.46 -2.55 10.21
N ALA A 45 -12.78 -2.71 9.07
CA ALA A 45 -13.30 -2.28 7.77
C ALA A 45 -14.50 -3.12 7.30
N VAL A 46 -14.48 -4.44 7.54
CA VAL A 46 -15.62 -5.33 7.29
C VAL A 46 -16.79 -4.98 8.22
N LYS A 47 -16.54 -4.71 9.51
CA LYS A 47 -17.58 -4.24 10.45
C LYS A 47 -18.19 -2.90 10.02
N ALA A 48 -17.42 -2.03 9.37
CA ALA A 48 -17.90 -0.77 8.79
C ALA A 48 -18.73 -0.97 7.50
N GLY A 49 -18.84 -2.20 6.98
CA GLY A 49 -19.60 -2.54 5.79
C GLY A 49 -18.89 -2.22 4.47
N ALA A 50 -17.58 -1.98 4.48
CA ALA A 50 -16.80 -1.71 3.28
C ALA A 50 -16.48 -2.99 2.48
N PHE A 51 -16.34 -2.86 1.16
CA PHE A 51 -15.83 -3.90 0.28
C PHE A 51 -14.32 -3.81 0.20
N VAL A 52 -13.63 -4.61 1.01
CA VAL A 52 -12.17 -4.53 1.17
C VAL A 52 -11.45 -5.49 0.23
N THR A 53 -10.50 -4.98 -0.54
CA THR A 53 -9.55 -5.78 -1.33
C THR A 53 -8.17 -5.71 -0.68
N ILE A 54 -7.61 -6.85 -0.27
CA ILE A 54 -6.24 -6.92 0.25
C ILE A 54 -5.27 -7.18 -0.91
N MET A 55 -4.20 -6.38 -0.99
CA MET A 55 -3.06 -6.63 -1.86
C MET A 55 -1.80 -6.73 -1.00
N ASN A 56 -1.28 -7.95 -0.88
CA ASN A 56 -0.06 -8.22 -0.15
C ASN A 56 1.14 -8.23 -1.12
N SER A 57 2.15 -7.42 -0.84
CA SER A 57 3.38 -7.40 -1.63
C SER A 57 4.25 -8.61 -1.28
N THR A 58 4.74 -9.32 -2.30
CA THR A 58 5.70 -10.41 -2.11
C THR A 58 7.11 -9.83 -1.89
N PRO A 59 7.77 -10.07 -0.74
CA PRO A 59 9.14 -9.60 -0.52
C PRO A 59 10.10 -10.05 -1.65
N GLY A 60 10.91 -9.12 -2.16
CA GLY A 60 11.88 -9.38 -3.23
C GLY A 60 11.30 -9.34 -4.66
N ALA A 61 9.96 -9.28 -4.84
CA ALA A 61 9.37 -9.24 -6.17
C ALA A 61 9.78 -8.00 -6.98
N ASP A 62 9.86 -6.83 -6.34
CA ASP A 62 10.28 -5.60 -7.00
C ASP A 62 11.75 -5.65 -7.43
N GLU A 63 12.64 -6.24 -6.62
CA GLU A 63 14.04 -6.44 -6.99
C GLU A 63 14.16 -7.33 -8.23
N ILE A 64 13.46 -8.47 -8.24
CA ILE A 64 13.42 -9.38 -9.40
C ILE A 64 12.89 -8.65 -10.63
N PHE A 65 11.77 -7.94 -10.50
CA PHE A 65 11.16 -7.21 -11.59
C PHE A 65 12.13 -6.17 -12.15
N PHE A 66 12.67 -5.28 -11.32
CA PHE A 66 13.58 -4.26 -11.80
C PHE A 66 14.91 -4.82 -12.29
N LYS A 67 15.38 -5.96 -11.81
CA LYS A 67 16.59 -6.62 -12.32
C LYS A 67 16.38 -7.24 -13.71
N HIS A 68 15.21 -7.81 -13.98
CA HIS A 68 15.00 -8.68 -15.14
C HIS A 68 14.01 -8.14 -16.19
N ALA A 69 13.18 -7.15 -15.87
CA ALA A 69 12.15 -6.64 -16.77
C ALA A 69 12.73 -6.11 -18.09
N SER A 70 12.04 -6.41 -19.19
CA SER A 70 12.29 -5.72 -20.45
C SER A 70 11.77 -4.29 -20.41
N ASP A 71 12.23 -3.47 -21.35
CA ASP A 71 11.73 -2.12 -21.56
C ASP A 71 10.21 -2.07 -21.73
N ALA A 72 9.63 -3.01 -22.48
CA ALA A 72 8.19 -3.11 -22.66
C ALA A 72 7.43 -3.45 -21.35
N GLN A 73 8.04 -4.25 -20.47
CA GLN A 73 7.48 -4.54 -19.15
C GLN A 73 7.61 -3.34 -18.20
N LEU A 74 8.69 -2.56 -18.30
CA LEU A 74 8.85 -1.31 -17.54
C LEU A 74 7.86 -0.23 -18.00
N ASP A 75 7.51 -0.21 -19.29
CA ASP A 75 6.53 0.71 -19.86
C ASP A 75 5.06 0.25 -19.67
N TYR A 76 4.84 -0.93 -19.10
CA TYR A 76 3.52 -1.50 -18.95
C TYR A 76 2.69 -0.78 -17.88
N VAL A 77 1.52 -0.28 -18.28
CA VAL A 77 0.55 0.34 -17.37
C VAL A 77 -0.49 -0.70 -16.95
N SER A 78 -0.44 -1.11 -15.68
CA SER A 78 -1.35 -2.14 -15.15
C SER A 78 -2.82 -1.70 -15.19
N PRO A 79 -3.72 -2.45 -15.85
CA PRO A 79 -5.15 -2.14 -15.87
C PRO A 79 -5.80 -2.30 -14.49
N ILE A 80 -5.29 -3.21 -13.65
CA ILE A 80 -5.76 -3.40 -12.27
C ILE A 80 -5.43 -2.16 -11.43
N ARG A 81 -4.20 -1.65 -11.52
CA ARG A 81 -3.80 -0.43 -10.80
C ARG A 81 -4.62 0.78 -11.27
N LYS A 82 -4.89 0.87 -12.57
CA LYS A 82 -5.73 1.92 -13.15
C LYS A 82 -7.16 1.85 -12.63
N LEU A 83 -7.80 0.67 -12.69
CA LEU A 83 -9.14 0.43 -12.17
C LEU A 83 -9.25 0.89 -10.71
N ILE A 84 -8.30 0.49 -9.86
CA ILE A 84 -8.33 0.87 -8.46
C ILE A 84 -8.24 2.39 -8.28
N ALA A 85 -7.31 3.04 -8.98
CA ALA A 85 -7.16 4.50 -8.91
C ALA A 85 -8.43 5.24 -9.39
N GLU A 86 -9.14 4.70 -10.38
CA GLU A 86 -10.35 5.29 -10.95
C GLU A 86 -11.61 5.03 -10.11
N SER A 87 -11.76 3.84 -9.52
CA SER A 87 -13.06 3.41 -8.97
C SER A 87 -13.12 3.33 -7.44
N PHE A 88 -12.01 3.10 -6.73
CA PHE A 88 -12.08 2.86 -5.28
C PHE A 88 -12.33 4.15 -4.49
N ASP A 89 -13.06 4.05 -3.39
CA ASP A 89 -13.37 5.18 -2.49
C ASP A 89 -12.26 5.45 -1.46
N ALA A 90 -11.53 4.41 -1.08
CA ALA A 90 -10.51 4.48 -0.05
C ALA A 90 -9.26 3.64 -0.38
N SER A 91 -8.10 4.11 0.09
CA SER A 91 -6.85 3.37 0.03
C SER A 91 -6.07 3.48 1.34
N LEU A 92 -5.76 2.33 1.94
CA LEU A 92 -4.88 2.20 3.09
C LEU A 92 -3.61 1.47 2.69
N VAL A 93 -2.46 2.02 3.07
CA VAL A 93 -1.15 1.41 2.88
C VAL A 93 -0.51 1.18 4.24
N ILE A 94 -0.16 -0.07 4.53
CA ILE A 94 0.68 -0.46 5.66
C ILE A 94 2.06 -0.81 5.12
N TRP A 95 3.04 0.06 5.38
CA TRP A 95 4.44 -0.17 5.03
C TRP A 95 5.14 -0.96 6.11
N SER A 96 5.67 -2.13 5.75
CA SER A 96 6.42 -3.03 6.64
C SER A 96 7.47 -3.76 5.83
N GLU A 97 8.51 -3.01 5.43
CA GLU A 97 9.56 -3.53 4.58
C GLU A 97 10.36 -4.62 5.27
N HIS A 98 10.66 -5.67 4.50
CA HIS A 98 11.55 -6.75 4.90
C HIS A 98 13.02 -6.38 4.65
N ASN A 99 13.31 -5.47 3.72
CA ASN A 99 14.65 -5.02 3.40
C ASN A 99 14.60 -3.62 2.76
N THR A 100 15.00 -2.61 3.53
CA THR A 100 15.09 -1.19 3.16
C THR A 100 16.06 -0.90 2.02
N ARG A 101 16.96 -1.84 1.73
CA ARG A 101 18.04 -1.71 0.74
C ARG A 101 17.88 -2.66 -0.44
N SER A 102 16.72 -3.31 -0.58
CA SER A 102 16.45 -4.32 -1.63
C SER A 102 16.67 -3.82 -3.05
N LEU A 103 16.47 -2.52 -3.30
CA LEU A 103 16.67 -1.92 -4.64
C LEU A 103 17.99 -1.15 -4.79
N SER A 104 18.88 -1.16 -3.78
CA SER A 104 20.12 -0.37 -3.80
C SER A 104 21.08 -0.71 -4.95
N GLY A 105 21.03 -1.94 -5.47
CA GLY A 105 21.83 -2.39 -6.61
C GLY A 105 21.17 -2.23 -7.98
N ILE A 106 19.96 -1.65 -8.05
CA ILE A 106 19.19 -1.50 -9.30
C ILE A 106 19.56 -0.20 -10.02
N ASP A 107 19.69 -0.24 -11.34
CA ASP A 107 19.85 0.97 -12.16
C ASP A 107 18.62 1.89 -12.03
N GLY A 108 18.83 3.09 -11.48
CA GLY A 108 17.80 4.10 -11.29
C GLY A 108 17.07 4.51 -12.58
N ARG A 109 17.67 4.34 -13.77
CA ARG A 109 16.99 4.60 -15.06
C ARG A 109 15.81 3.66 -15.29
N ARG A 110 15.90 2.41 -14.82
CA ARG A 110 14.84 1.40 -14.95
C ARG A 110 13.67 1.73 -14.04
N MET A 111 13.97 2.15 -12.81
CA MET A 111 12.98 2.64 -11.86
C MET A 111 12.29 3.92 -12.37
N ALA A 112 13.07 4.87 -12.91
CA ALA A 112 12.54 6.10 -13.49
C ALA A 112 11.60 5.84 -14.68
N ARG A 113 11.93 4.85 -15.53
CA ARG A 113 11.07 4.45 -16.65
C ARG A 113 9.73 3.90 -16.17
N ALA A 114 9.73 2.97 -15.22
CA ALA A 114 8.49 2.43 -14.66
C ALA A 114 7.67 3.52 -13.93
N ALA A 115 8.32 4.44 -13.23
CA ALA A 115 7.66 5.59 -12.61
C ALA A 115 6.98 6.50 -13.66
N LYS A 116 7.66 6.75 -14.79
CA LYS A 116 7.09 7.52 -15.91
C LYS A 116 5.87 6.82 -16.52
N ALA A 117 5.93 5.51 -16.72
CA ALA A 117 4.79 4.72 -17.21
C ALA A 117 3.60 4.78 -16.23
N GLY A 118 3.86 4.75 -14.93
CA GLY A 118 2.84 4.86 -13.88
C GLY A 118 2.25 6.27 -13.66
N ALA A 119 2.87 7.32 -14.21
CA ALA A 119 2.49 8.71 -13.95
C ALA A 119 1.00 9.04 -14.20
N PRO A 120 0.32 8.52 -15.24
CA PRO A 120 -1.11 8.74 -15.43
C PRO A 120 -1.97 8.18 -14.29
N ILE A 121 -1.63 7.01 -13.73
CA ILE A 121 -2.34 6.41 -12.59
C ILE A 121 -2.13 7.27 -11.35
N SER A 122 -0.89 7.70 -11.09
CA SER A 122 -0.60 8.61 -10.00
C SER A 122 -1.37 9.92 -10.15
N LYS A 123 -1.47 10.48 -11.35
CA LYS A 123 -2.25 11.69 -11.59
C LYS A 123 -3.73 11.52 -11.19
N ILE A 124 -4.38 10.43 -11.62
CA ILE A 124 -5.77 10.11 -11.23
C ILE A 124 -5.91 10.05 -9.70
N PHE A 125 -4.99 9.34 -9.02
CA PHE A 125 -5.01 9.22 -7.56
C PHE A 125 -4.95 10.60 -6.88
N HIS A 126 -3.99 11.45 -7.27
CA HIS A 126 -3.80 12.76 -6.65
C HIS A 126 -4.98 13.70 -6.93
N GLU A 127 -5.52 13.69 -8.15
CA GLU A 127 -6.69 14.51 -8.50
C GLU A 127 -7.91 14.12 -7.68
N ARG A 128 -8.22 12.83 -7.56
CA ARG A 128 -9.35 12.35 -6.76
C ARG A 128 -9.14 12.61 -5.26
N ALA A 129 -7.92 12.45 -4.77
CA ALA A 129 -7.58 12.76 -3.38
C ALA A 129 -7.77 14.27 -3.09
N ALA A 130 -7.32 15.15 -3.99
CA ALA A 130 -7.49 16.60 -3.86
C ALA A 130 -8.97 17.02 -3.88
N LYS A 131 -9.79 16.34 -4.69
CA LYS A 131 -11.25 16.53 -4.74
C LYS A 131 -12.01 15.86 -3.59
N LYS A 132 -11.32 15.15 -2.69
CA LYS A 132 -11.92 14.35 -1.59
C LYS A 132 -12.84 13.22 -2.08
N GLU A 133 -12.66 12.78 -3.33
CA GLU A 133 -13.33 11.62 -3.93
C GLU A 133 -12.64 10.30 -3.59
N LEU A 134 -11.39 10.37 -3.13
CA LEU A 134 -10.60 9.25 -2.65
C LEU A 134 -10.01 9.60 -1.28
N ARG A 135 -10.37 8.85 -0.24
CA ARG A 135 -9.73 8.95 1.07
C ARG A 135 -8.51 8.04 1.11
N TRP A 136 -7.42 8.52 1.69
CA TRP A 136 -6.20 7.71 1.77
C TRP A 136 -5.51 7.86 3.11
N CYS A 137 -4.87 6.79 3.53
CA CYS A 137 -4.07 6.73 4.75
C CYS A 137 -2.84 5.86 4.49
N LEU A 138 -1.70 6.29 4.99
CA LEU A 138 -0.47 5.53 4.99
C LEU A 138 0.02 5.43 6.42
N THR A 139 0.40 4.24 6.84
CA THR A 139 1.06 4.01 8.11
C THR A 139 2.27 3.10 7.92
N VAL A 140 3.17 3.13 8.89
CA VAL A 140 4.33 2.24 8.96
C VAL A 140 4.09 1.26 10.11
N TYR A 141 4.29 -0.03 9.85
CA TYR A 141 4.30 -1.08 10.87
C TYR A 141 5.76 -1.49 11.11
N PRO A 142 6.22 -1.48 12.37
CA PRO A 142 7.63 -1.67 12.69
C PRO A 142 8.12 -3.07 12.26
N THR A 143 9.30 -3.11 11.66
CA THR A 143 10.00 -4.36 11.31
C THR A 143 11.45 -4.31 11.80
N HIS A 144 12.10 -5.47 11.90
CA HIS A 144 13.53 -5.54 12.24
C HIS A 144 14.41 -4.76 11.27
N ALA A 145 14.15 -4.85 9.96
CA ALA A 145 14.92 -4.11 8.96
C ALA A 145 14.82 -2.60 9.15
N MET A 146 13.62 -2.09 9.46
CA MET A 146 13.40 -0.67 9.76
C MET A 146 14.09 -0.24 11.06
N ALA A 147 14.08 -1.10 12.10
CA ALA A 147 14.77 -0.81 13.35
C ALA A 147 16.30 -0.74 13.17
N GLN A 148 16.87 -1.65 12.36
CA GLN A 148 18.29 -1.64 12.02
C GLN A 148 18.69 -0.39 11.24
N GLU A 149 17.90 0.00 10.21
CA GLU A 149 18.19 1.23 9.44
C GLU A 149 18.07 2.51 10.29
N ALA A 150 17.33 2.45 11.40
CA ALA A 150 17.18 3.56 12.34
C ALA A 150 18.20 3.55 13.50
N ASP A 151 19.18 2.63 13.49
CA ASP A 151 20.14 2.41 14.60
C ASP A 151 19.45 2.10 15.96
N MET A 152 18.28 1.44 15.92
CA MET A 152 17.47 1.10 17.10
C MET A 152 17.55 -0.37 17.51
N SER A 153 18.41 -1.17 16.86
CA SER A 153 18.62 -2.59 17.13
C SER A 153 20.00 -3.08 16.69
#